data_AF-A0A1I2PT27-F1
#
_entry.id   AF-A0A1I2PT27-F1
#
_cell.length_a   1.000
_cell.length_b   1.000
_cell.length_c   1.000
_cell.angle_alpha   90.00
_cell.angle_beta   90.00
_cell.angle_gamma   90.00
#
_symmetry.space_group_name_H-M   'P 1'
#
loop_
_entity.id
_entity.type
_entity.pdbx_description
1 polymer ?
#
loop_
_entity_poly.entity_id
_entity_poly.type
_entity_poly.pdbx_seq_one_letter_code
_entity_poly.pdbx_strand_id
1 'polypeptide(L)'
;MTTTTSEPNANETGRPPAIGGPAQAHPPRGKRRPRTRRQTVGVVVLLLAAAGFLAYSLPPYLGLDPSRARLPVPAGFPAYYPLLVTHIFCGSVALVTGCLQLWPWLRRRHPAVHRWSGRAYFFGGVLPAGVAILGVAPLSFTGVVGQVSNTMLAVLWLPFTIAGYRAARQRRYADHRRWMVRSFALTTSIVLNRVWLVVWIMVLMPRLSTQYGGDMDALVLDAGLVSGWMSWTVNLLVAEWWLQRGGRATRRARRARAVAA
;
A
#
# COMPACT_ATOMS: atom_id res chain seq x y z
N MET A 1 7.42 20.04 79.40
CA MET A 1 8.59 20.70 80.00
C MET A 1 9.53 19.60 80.45
N THR A 2 10.77 19.59 79.94
CA THR A 2 12.00 19.00 80.53
C THR A 2 12.00 17.51 80.92
N THR A 3 12.57 16.61 80.11
CA THR A 3 13.99 16.20 79.94
C THR A 3 14.29 14.90 80.69
N THR A 4 14.61 13.84 79.95
CA THR A 4 15.42 12.71 80.42
C THR A 4 16.53 12.44 79.40
N THR A 5 17.75 12.74 79.81
CA THR A 5 19.01 12.32 79.20
C THR A 5 19.43 10.99 79.81
N SER A 6 19.79 10.00 78.99
CA SER A 6 20.60 8.85 79.42
C SER A 6 21.42 8.29 78.25
N GLU A 7 22.67 8.70 78.24
CA GLU A 7 23.94 8.01 77.94
C GLU A 7 24.13 6.97 76.80
N PRO A 8 25.39 6.85 76.31
CA PRO A 8 25.75 6.13 75.09
C PRO A 8 26.25 4.71 75.37
N ASN A 9 26.22 3.81 74.37
CA ASN A 9 27.11 2.65 74.41
C ASN A 9 27.55 2.14 73.04
N ALA A 10 28.88 2.17 72.92
CA ALA A 10 29.86 1.37 72.20
C ALA A 10 29.50 0.47 71.00
N ASN A 11 30.54 0.39 70.17
CA ASN A 11 31.03 -0.82 69.49
C ASN A 11 30.61 -0.98 68.02
N GLU A 12 31.00 -0.02 67.17
CA GLU A 12 31.15 -0.28 65.74
C GLU A 12 32.53 -0.91 65.48
N THR A 13 32.49 -2.24 65.43
CA THR A 13 33.55 -3.11 64.94
C THR A 13 33.82 -2.84 63.46
N GLY A 14 35.10 -2.84 63.10
CA GLY A 14 35.61 -2.40 61.81
C GLY A 14 35.03 -3.12 60.60
N ARG A 15 34.83 -2.36 59.52
CA ARG A 15 34.64 -2.87 58.17
C ARG A 15 35.64 -2.15 57.24
N PRO A 16 36.50 -2.88 56.50
CA PRO A 16 37.53 -2.28 55.64
C PRO A 16 36.92 -1.54 54.43
N PRO A 17 37.67 -0.61 53.81
CA PRO A 17 37.16 0.23 52.73
C PRO A 17 36.78 -0.59 51.50
N ALA A 18 35.63 -0.26 50.90
CA ALA A 18 35.10 -0.92 49.73
C ALA A 18 36.09 -0.83 48.55
N ILE A 19 36.60 -1.98 48.11
CA ILE A 19 37.35 -2.11 46.87
C ILE A 19 36.39 -1.80 45.71
N GLY A 20 36.68 -0.74 44.97
CA GLY A 20 35.91 -0.32 43.80
C GLY A 20 35.86 -1.41 42.75
N GLY A 21 34.67 -1.97 42.52
CA GLY A 21 34.40 -2.80 41.36
C GLY A 21 34.47 -1.97 40.08
N PRO A 22 34.94 -2.52 38.94
CA PRO A 22 35.06 -1.78 37.70
C PRO A 22 33.69 -1.24 37.28
N ALA A 23 33.62 0.07 37.08
CA ALA A 23 32.44 0.74 36.57
C ALA A 23 32.00 0.05 35.26
N GLN A 24 30.85 -0.62 35.30
CA GLN A 24 30.28 -1.22 34.10
C GLN A 24 29.96 -0.10 33.11
N ALA A 25 30.84 0.08 32.14
CA ALA A 25 30.65 1.01 31.04
C ALA A 25 29.35 0.63 30.31
N HIS A 26 28.30 1.42 30.53
CA HIS A 26 27.08 1.32 29.75
C HIS A 26 27.45 1.54 28.28
N PRO A 27 27.16 0.59 27.37
CA PRO A 27 27.44 0.81 25.95
C PRO A 27 26.67 2.05 25.49
N PRO A 28 27.26 2.91 24.66
CA PRO A 28 26.58 4.11 24.19
C PRO A 28 25.29 3.68 23.51
N ARG A 29 24.14 4.16 24.02
CA ARG A 29 22.83 3.98 23.40
C ARG A 29 22.89 4.59 22.01
N GLY A 30 23.23 3.76 21.01
CA GLY A 30 23.27 4.17 19.61
C GLY A 30 21.94 4.83 19.26
N LYS A 31 21.98 6.10 18.85
CA LYS A 31 20.81 6.88 18.44
C LYS A 31 20.13 6.15 17.29
N ARG A 32 19.15 5.29 17.59
CA ARG A 32 18.29 4.62 16.59
C ARG A 32 17.55 5.72 15.81
N ARG A 33 18.14 6.21 14.71
CA ARG A 33 17.44 7.13 13.82
C ARG A 33 16.15 6.43 13.33
N PRO A 34 14.98 7.07 13.49
CA PRO A 34 13.78 6.35 13.86
C PRO A 34 13.10 5.81 12.60
N ARG A 35 12.62 4.56 12.67
CA ARG A 35 11.83 3.86 11.65
C ARG A 35 10.69 4.71 11.05
N THR A 36 10.22 5.71 11.77
CA THR A 36 9.21 6.69 11.35
C THR A 36 9.66 7.60 10.20
N ARG A 37 10.93 8.05 10.17
CA ARG A 37 11.42 8.96 9.10
C ARG A 37 11.44 8.26 7.74
N ARG A 38 11.92 7.01 7.70
CA ARG A 38 11.92 6.19 6.46
C ARG A 38 10.50 5.91 5.96
N GLN A 39 9.55 5.66 6.85
CA GLN A 39 8.14 5.44 6.49
C GLN A 39 7.48 6.70 5.93
N THR A 40 7.76 7.87 6.51
CA THR A 40 7.26 9.14 5.98
C THR A 40 7.80 9.41 4.58
N VAL A 41 9.11 9.22 4.35
CA VAL A 41 9.72 9.39 3.02
C VAL A 41 9.05 8.46 2.01
N GLY A 42 8.84 7.19 2.34
CA GLY A 42 8.16 6.25 1.43
C GLY A 42 6.74 6.67 1.06
N VAL A 43 5.97 7.21 2.01
CA VAL A 43 4.61 7.71 1.74
C VAL A 43 4.64 8.98 0.89
N VAL A 44 5.62 9.88 1.10
CA VAL A 44 5.78 11.09 0.26
C VAL A 44 6.12 10.70 -1.17
N VAL A 45 7.06 9.79 -1.39
CA VAL A 45 7.41 9.29 -2.73
C VAL A 45 6.17 8.69 -3.42
N LEU A 46 5.40 7.90 -2.68
CA LEU A 46 4.17 7.31 -3.20
C LEU A 46 3.11 8.37 -3.55
N LEU A 47 2.95 9.41 -2.73
CA LEU A 47 2.06 10.53 -3.01
C LEU A 47 2.51 11.32 -4.26
N LEU A 48 3.80 11.54 -4.41
CA LEU A 48 4.36 12.20 -5.60
C LEU A 48 4.15 11.34 -6.86
N ALA A 49 4.38 10.04 -6.77
CA ALA A 49 4.11 9.11 -7.88
C ALA A 49 2.61 9.08 -8.24
N ALA A 50 1.72 9.07 -7.24
CA ALA A 50 0.29 9.17 -7.45
C ALA A 50 -0.11 10.52 -8.09
N ALA A 51 0.45 11.62 -7.60
CA ALA A 51 0.20 12.96 -8.15
C ALA A 51 0.67 13.07 -9.61
N GLY A 52 1.88 12.60 -9.93
CA GLY A 52 2.38 12.56 -11.29
C GLY A 52 1.53 11.68 -12.21
N PHE A 53 1.11 10.50 -11.73
CA PHE A 53 0.20 9.63 -12.46
C PHE A 53 -1.15 10.32 -12.76
N LEU A 54 -1.73 11.02 -11.79
CA LEU A 54 -3.00 11.73 -11.96
C LEU A 54 -2.85 12.95 -12.86
N ALA A 55 -1.77 13.71 -12.72
CA ALA A 55 -1.46 14.86 -13.59
C ALA A 55 -1.33 14.43 -15.06
N TYR A 56 -0.78 13.24 -15.32
CA TYR A 56 -0.75 12.66 -16.65
C TYR A 56 -2.12 12.11 -17.09
N SER A 57 -2.78 11.33 -16.25
CA SER A 57 -3.91 10.48 -16.69
C SER A 57 -5.26 11.18 -16.69
N LEU A 58 -5.48 12.14 -15.79
CA LEU A 58 -6.79 12.75 -15.52
C LEU A 58 -7.22 13.85 -16.51
N PRO A 59 -6.34 14.74 -17.02
CA PRO A 59 -6.76 15.90 -17.82
C PRO A 59 -7.71 15.62 -18.98
N PRO A 60 -7.54 14.54 -19.78
CA PRO A 60 -8.42 14.31 -20.92
C PRO A 60 -9.87 13.96 -20.54
N TYR A 61 -10.11 13.57 -19.28
CA TYR A 61 -11.43 13.19 -18.77
C TYR A 61 -12.13 14.31 -17.99
N LEU A 62 -11.46 15.44 -17.73
CA LEU A 62 -12.04 16.57 -17.00
C LEU A 62 -13.17 17.26 -17.78
N GLY A 63 -13.08 17.26 -19.11
CA GLY A 63 -14.10 17.85 -19.98
C GLY A 63 -15.29 16.93 -20.29
N LEU A 64 -15.29 15.68 -19.78
CA LEU A 64 -16.32 14.68 -20.05
C LEU A 64 -16.62 14.46 -21.54
N ASP A 65 -15.62 14.69 -22.39
CA ASP A 65 -15.68 14.58 -23.84
C ASP A 65 -15.07 13.23 -24.29
N PRO A 66 -15.87 12.30 -24.84
CA PRO A 66 -15.37 11.01 -25.34
C PRO A 66 -14.31 11.15 -26.43
N SER A 67 -14.31 12.23 -27.22
CA SER A 67 -13.34 12.43 -28.30
C SER A 67 -11.91 12.68 -27.79
N ARG A 68 -11.78 13.10 -26.53
CA ARG A 68 -10.50 13.31 -25.84
C ARG A 68 -10.05 12.09 -25.04
N ALA A 69 -10.83 11.02 -25.02
CA ALA A 69 -10.49 9.83 -24.25
C ALA A 69 -9.15 9.23 -24.72
N ARG A 70 -8.28 8.87 -23.76
CA ARG A 70 -7.03 8.15 -24.07
C ARG A 70 -7.28 6.70 -24.49
N LEU A 71 -8.45 6.17 -24.16
CA LEU A 71 -8.83 4.80 -24.43
C LEU A 71 -9.96 4.80 -25.47
N PRO A 72 -9.87 3.96 -26.52
CA PRO A 72 -10.95 3.76 -27.46
C PRO A 72 -12.28 3.46 -26.76
N VAL A 73 -13.33 4.19 -27.15
CA VAL A 73 -14.70 4.00 -26.66
C VAL A 73 -15.49 3.22 -27.70
N PRO A 74 -15.99 2.02 -27.39
CA PRO A 74 -16.81 1.24 -28.33
C PRO A 74 -18.12 1.97 -28.67
N ALA A 75 -18.45 2.08 -29.95
CA ALA A 75 -19.67 2.76 -30.42
C ALA A 75 -20.98 2.05 -30.03
N GLY A 76 -20.93 0.75 -29.72
CA GLY A 76 -22.10 -0.08 -29.43
C GLY A 76 -22.56 -0.12 -27.97
N PHE A 77 -21.88 0.58 -27.05
CA PHE A 77 -22.23 0.57 -25.63
C PHE A 77 -22.19 1.97 -25.02
N PRO A 78 -23.31 2.73 -25.04
CA PRO A 78 -23.36 4.11 -24.57
C PRO A 78 -22.93 4.30 -23.12
N ALA A 79 -23.14 3.29 -22.27
CA ALA A 79 -22.74 3.33 -20.86
C ALA A 79 -21.21 3.19 -20.66
N TYR A 80 -20.45 2.78 -21.69
CA TYR A 80 -19.00 2.56 -21.57
C TYR A 80 -18.26 3.78 -21.04
N TYR A 81 -18.48 4.93 -21.68
CA TYR A 81 -17.75 6.16 -21.33
C TYR A 81 -18.14 6.69 -19.94
N PRO A 82 -19.42 6.80 -19.56
CA PRO A 82 -19.80 7.14 -18.19
C PRO A 82 -19.23 6.19 -17.13
N LEU A 83 -19.20 4.88 -17.39
CA LEU A 83 -18.59 3.90 -16.48
C LEU A 83 -17.07 4.09 -16.41
N LEU A 84 -16.40 4.32 -17.54
CA LEU A 84 -14.96 4.58 -17.57
C LEU A 84 -14.61 5.84 -16.78
N VAL A 85 -15.34 6.93 -17.00
CA VAL A 85 -15.19 8.20 -16.27
C VAL A 85 -15.42 8.00 -14.77
N THR A 86 -16.49 7.29 -14.40
CA THR A 86 -16.77 6.94 -13.00
C THR A 86 -15.60 6.18 -12.38
N HIS A 87 -15.07 5.17 -13.09
CA HIS A 87 -13.89 4.43 -12.65
C HIS A 87 -12.68 5.34 -12.45
N ILE A 88 -12.39 6.24 -13.38
CA ILE A 88 -11.22 7.12 -13.32
C ILE A 88 -11.31 8.08 -12.13
N PHE A 89 -12.45 8.77 -11.96
CA PHE A 89 -12.61 9.74 -10.86
C PHE A 89 -12.63 9.04 -9.50
N CYS A 90 -13.42 7.98 -9.34
CA CYS A 90 -13.44 7.22 -8.08
C CYS A 90 -12.10 6.50 -7.83
N GLY A 91 -11.44 5.98 -8.86
CA GLY A 91 -10.11 5.39 -8.77
C GLY A 91 -9.07 6.40 -8.29
N SER A 92 -9.18 7.65 -8.75
CA SER A 92 -8.34 8.77 -8.28
C SER A 92 -8.56 9.05 -6.79
N VAL A 93 -9.81 9.06 -6.33
CA VAL A 93 -10.14 9.16 -4.89
C VAL A 93 -9.53 8.00 -4.11
N ALA A 94 -9.66 6.76 -4.59
CA ALA A 94 -9.09 5.58 -3.95
C ALA A 94 -7.56 5.67 -3.86
N LEU A 95 -6.88 6.10 -4.92
CA LEU A 95 -5.43 6.21 -4.95
C LEU A 95 -4.92 7.24 -3.92
N VAL A 96 -5.49 8.45 -3.93
CA VAL A 96 -5.09 9.53 -3.02
C VAL A 96 -5.38 9.15 -1.56
N THR A 97 -6.62 8.76 -1.27
CA THR A 97 -7.01 8.40 0.10
C THR A 97 -6.29 7.16 0.60
N GLY A 98 -6.00 6.19 -0.27
CA GLY A 98 -5.19 5.00 0.03
C GLY A 98 -3.77 5.36 0.46
N CYS A 99 -3.12 6.32 -0.22
CA CYS A 99 -1.80 6.81 0.17
C CYS A 99 -1.84 7.47 1.57
N LEU A 100 -2.89 8.26 1.85
CA LEU A 100 -3.10 8.85 3.17
C LEU A 100 -3.29 7.79 4.27
N GLN A 101 -3.92 6.65 3.96
CA GLN A 101 -4.09 5.54 4.92
C GLN A 101 -2.75 4.95 5.39
N LEU A 102 -1.71 5.02 4.57
CA LEU A 102 -0.37 4.53 4.90
C LEU A 102 0.44 5.50 5.77
N TRP A 103 0.06 6.78 5.83
CA TRP A 103 0.83 7.81 6.54
C TRP A 103 0.82 7.56 8.06
N PRO A 104 1.97 7.21 8.69
CA PRO A 104 2.00 6.90 10.12
C PRO A 104 1.68 8.10 11.01
N TRP A 105 2.03 9.31 10.59
CA TRP A 105 1.72 10.54 11.30
C TRP A 105 0.22 10.78 11.36
N LEU A 106 -0.48 10.69 10.21
CA LEU A 106 -1.92 10.88 10.13
C LEU A 106 -2.66 9.89 11.04
N ARG A 107 -2.26 8.61 11.00
CA ARG A 107 -2.85 7.56 11.84
C ARG A 107 -2.68 7.81 13.34
N ARG A 108 -1.57 8.41 13.77
CA ARG A 108 -1.25 8.62 15.19
C ARG A 108 -1.77 9.95 15.74
N ARG A 109 -1.69 11.02 14.94
CA ARG A 109 -2.01 12.39 15.36
C ARG A 109 -3.44 12.80 15.00
N HIS A 110 -4.01 12.26 13.92
CA HIS A 110 -5.33 12.63 13.41
C HIS A 110 -6.19 11.39 13.11
N PRO A 111 -6.56 10.58 14.13
CA PRO A 111 -7.31 9.34 13.93
C PRO A 111 -8.69 9.56 13.30
N ALA A 112 -9.34 10.71 13.53
CA ALA A 112 -10.59 11.07 12.87
C ALA A 112 -10.40 11.20 11.35
N VAL A 113 -9.35 11.90 10.91
CA VAL A 113 -9.01 12.06 9.49
C VAL A 113 -8.66 10.71 8.85
N HIS A 114 -7.93 9.85 9.58
CA HIS A 114 -7.66 8.47 9.12
C HIS A 114 -8.96 7.68 8.91
N ARG A 115 -9.96 7.80 9.80
CA ARG A 115 -11.24 7.11 9.65
C ARG A 115 -12.06 7.65 8.48
N TRP A 116 -12.17 8.97 8.36
CA TRP A 116 -12.93 9.60 7.26
C TRP A 116 -12.29 9.35 5.89
N SER A 117 -10.96 9.48 5.78
CA SER A 117 -10.26 9.12 4.53
C SER A 117 -10.38 7.62 4.22
N GLY A 118 -10.47 6.74 5.23
CA GLY A 118 -10.74 5.31 5.01
C GLY A 118 -12.17 5.04 4.51
N ARG A 119 -13.16 5.84 4.96
CA ARG A 119 -14.54 5.79 4.42
C ARG A 119 -14.60 6.32 2.99
N ALA A 120 -13.89 7.42 2.71
CA ALA A 120 -13.78 7.97 1.36
C ALA A 120 -13.10 6.95 0.41
N TYR A 121 -12.02 6.30 0.86
CA TYR A 121 -11.36 5.21 0.13
C TYR A 121 -12.35 4.11 -0.27
N PHE A 122 -13.19 3.67 0.65
CA PHE A 122 -14.16 2.60 0.37
C PHE A 122 -15.35 3.09 -0.46
N PHE A 123 -16.13 4.04 0.06
CA PHE A 123 -17.42 4.45 -0.50
C PHE A 123 -17.31 5.39 -1.70
N GLY A 124 -16.34 6.31 -1.68
CA GLY A 124 -16.10 7.25 -2.79
C GLY A 124 -15.06 6.76 -3.79
N GLY A 125 -14.29 5.74 -3.41
CA GLY A 125 -13.16 5.23 -4.18
C GLY A 125 -13.41 3.85 -4.75
N VAL A 126 -12.96 2.83 -4.02
CA VAL A 126 -12.86 1.45 -4.51
C VAL A 126 -14.21 0.87 -4.93
N LEU A 127 -15.27 1.08 -4.16
CA LEU A 127 -16.57 0.48 -4.45
C LEU A 127 -17.15 0.97 -5.79
N PRO A 128 -17.40 2.28 -5.99
CA PRO A 128 -17.90 2.76 -7.28
C PRO A 128 -16.90 2.53 -8.42
N ALA A 129 -15.60 2.70 -8.18
CA ALA A 129 -14.59 2.47 -9.22
C ALA A 129 -14.53 1.01 -9.67
N GLY A 130 -14.58 0.08 -8.71
CA GLY A 130 -14.50 -1.36 -8.96
C GLY A 130 -15.74 -1.89 -9.66
N VAL A 131 -16.93 -1.39 -9.29
CA VAL A 131 -18.17 -1.77 -9.98
C VAL A 131 -18.17 -1.22 -11.41
N ALA A 132 -17.77 0.05 -11.60
CA ALA A 132 -17.76 0.67 -12.91
C ALA A 132 -16.78 -0.03 -13.87
N ILE A 133 -15.57 -0.40 -13.41
CA ILE A 133 -14.61 -1.09 -14.26
C ILE A 133 -15.04 -2.51 -14.63
N LEU A 134 -15.87 -3.18 -13.83
CA LEU A 134 -16.42 -4.49 -14.23
C LEU A 134 -17.38 -4.38 -15.43
N GLY A 135 -18.02 -3.23 -15.64
CA GLY A 135 -18.79 -2.95 -16.85
C GLY A 135 -17.96 -2.51 -18.05
N VAL A 136 -16.68 -2.20 -17.86
CA VAL A 136 -15.77 -1.64 -18.89
C VAL A 136 -14.72 -2.67 -19.32
N ALA A 137 -14.09 -3.36 -18.37
CA ALA A 137 -12.98 -4.27 -18.58
C ALA A 137 -13.30 -5.40 -19.58
N PRO A 138 -14.47 -6.07 -19.53
CA PRO A 138 -14.81 -7.12 -20.49
C PRO A 138 -14.99 -6.62 -21.93
N LEU A 139 -15.23 -5.33 -22.11
CA LEU A 139 -15.47 -4.68 -23.41
C LEU A 139 -14.26 -3.85 -23.88
N SER A 140 -13.11 -3.99 -23.20
CA SER A 140 -11.92 -3.21 -23.52
C SER A 140 -11.25 -3.66 -24.83
N PHE A 141 -10.62 -2.70 -25.51
CA PHE A 141 -9.90 -2.89 -26.78
C PHE A 141 -8.63 -3.75 -26.66
N THR A 142 -8.25 -4.18 -25.45
CA THR A 142 -7.00 -4.90 -25.17
C THR A 142 -7.05 -6.39 -25.49
N GLY A 143 -8.05 -6.83 -26.26
CA GLY A 143 -8.32 -8.25 -26.53
C GLY A 143 -8.61 -9.08 -25.27
N VAL A 144 -8.84 -10.38 -25.46
CA VAL A 144 -9.23 -11.30 -24.37
C VAL A 144 -8.21 -11.32 -23.23
N VAL A 145 -6.91 -11.27 -23.55
CA VAL A 145 -5.84 -11.31 -22.54
C VAL A 145 -5.92 -10.10 -21.60
N GLY A 146 -6.08 -8.89 -22.15
CA GLY A 146 -6.21 -7.69 -21.35
C GLY A 146 -7.56 -7.58 -20.63
N GLN A 147 -8.66 -8.00 -21.29
CA GLN A 147 -9.99 -8.06 -20.69
C GLN A 147 -10.01 -8.96 -19.46
N VAL A 148 -9.44 -10.17 -19.55
CA VAL A 148 -9.33 -11.11 -18.43
C VAL A 148 -8.48 -10.53 -17.31
N SER A 149 -7.32 -9.94 -17.62
CA SER A 149 -6.43 -9.34 -16.62
C SER A 149 -7.11 -8.24 -15.82
N ASN A 150 -7.75 -7.29 -16.51
CA ASN A 150 -8.44 -6.16 -15.89
C ASN A 150 -9.67 -6.61 -15.09
N THR A 151 -10.40 -7.61 -15.59
CA THR A 151 -11.55 -8.18 -14.90
C THR A 151 -11.11 -8.90 -13.62
N MET A 152 -10.06 -9.73 -13.69
CA MET A 152 -9.51 -10.41 -12.52
C MET A 152 -9.00 -9.43 -11.46
N LEU A 153 -8.32 -8.36 -11.88
CA LEU A 153 -7.90 -7.29 -10.98
C LEU A 153 -9.10 -6.72 -10.21
N ALA A 154 -10.18 -6.38 -10.91
CA ALA A 154 -11.40 -5.84 -10.28
C ALA A 154 -12.09 -6.84 -9.34
N VAL A 155 -12.19 -8.12 -9.78
CA VAL A 155 -12.78 -9.23 -9.00
C VAL A 155 -11.97 -9.55 -7.75
N LEU A 156 -10.66 -9.29 -7.71
CA LEU A 156 -9.85 -9.42 -6.49
C LEU A 156 -9.93 -8.14 -5.63
N TRP A 157 -9.91 -6.97 -6.26
CA TRP A 157 -9.85 -5.68 -5.60
C TRP A 157 -11.08 -5.38 -4.75
N LEU A 158 -12.28 -5.61 -5.30
CA LEU A 158 -13.54 -5.37 -4.60
C LEU A 158 -13.68 -6.25 -3.35
N PRO A 159 -13.59 -7.60 -3.41
CA PRO A 159 -13.75 -8.45 -2.23
C PRO A 159 -12.69 -8.20 -1.16
N PHE A 160 -11.43 -7.95 -1.52
CA PHE A 160 -10.40 -7.61 -0.52
C PHE A 160 -10.75 -6.34 0.23
N THR A 161 -11.27 -5.34 -0.48
CA THR A 161 -11.64 -4.07 0.14
C THR A 161 -12.89 -4.22 1.00
N ILE A 162 -13.91 -4.93 0.52
CA ILE A 162 -15.12 -5.26 1.27
C ILE A 162 -14.78 -6.04 2.54
N ALA A 163 -13.93 -7.06 2.45
CA ALA A 163 -13.47 -7.83 3.61
C ALA A 163 -12.71 -6.96 4.61
N GLY A 164 -11.87 -6.04 4.12
CA GLY A 164 -11.18 -5.06 4.95
C GLY A 164 -12.14 -4.12 5.69
N TYR A 165 -13.15 -3.60 5.01
CA TYR A 165 -14.18 -2.74 5.61
C TYR A 165 -15.03 -3.51 6.64
N ARG A 166 -15.49 -4.72 6.30
CA ARG A 166 -16.24 -5.59 7.22
C ARG A 166 -15.44 -5.90 8.48
N ALA A 167 -14.16 -6.24 8.34
CA ALA A 167 -13.28 -6.47 9.49
C ALA A 167 -13.11 -5.23 10.38
N ALA A 168 -13.02 -4.03 9.79
CA ALA A 168 -12.99 -2.78 10.57
C ALA A 168 -14.29 -2.54 11.34
N ARG A 169 -15.46 -2.76 10.71
CA ARG A 169 -16.77 -2.63 11.37
C ARG A 169 -16.94 -3.61 12.53
N GLN A 170 -16.41 -4.82 12.37
CA GLN A 170 -16.38 -5.87 13.40
C GLN A 170 -15.27 -5.67 14.44
N ARG A 171 -14.54 -4.54 14.41
CA ARG A 171 -13.40 -4.24 15.29
C ARG A 171 -12.25 -5.27 15.21
N ARG A 172 -12.21 -6.09 14.16
CA ARG A 172 -11.12 -7.05 13.87
C ARG A 172 -9.97 -6.35 13.14
N TYR A 173 -9.28 -5.47 13.84
CA TYR A 173 -8.26 -4.60 13.22
C TYR A 173 -7.04 -5.35 12.65
N ALA A 174 -6.70 -6.52 13.20
CA ALA A 174 -5.64 -7.36 12.65
C ALA A 174 -6.01 -7.87 11.24
N ASP A 175 -7.24 -8.38 11.09
CA ASP A 175 -7.76 -8.85 9.80
C ASP A 175 -7.94 -7.70 8.83
N HIS A 176 -8.50 -6.58 9.29
CA HIS A 176 -8.62 -5.34 8.51
C HIS A 176 -7.27 -4.97 7.87
N ARG A 177 -6.18 -4.94 8.65
CA ARG A 177 -4.85 -4.60 8.12
C ARG A 177 -4.40 -5.56 7.03
N ARG A 178 -4.64 -6.87 7.18
CA ARG A 178 -4.27 -7.88 6.18
C ARG A 178 -5.02 -7.67 4.86
N TRP A 179 -6.34 -7.44 4.95
CA TRP A 179 -7.17 -7.16 3.78
C TRP A 179 -6.82 -5.84 3.10
N MET A 180 -6.59 -4.78 3.89
CA MET A 180 -6.24 -3.47 3.35
C MET A 180 -4.87 -3.44 2.68
N VAL A 181 -3.92 -4.28 3.11
CA VAL A 181 -2.63 -4.41 2.43
C VAL A 181 -2.81 -5.00 1.02
N ARG A 182 -3.67 -6.01 0.86
CA ARG A 182 -4.00 -6.57 -0.46
C ARG A 182 -4.77 -5.59 -1.32
N SER A 183 -5.80 -4.95 -0.76
CA SER A 183 -6.56 -3.89 -1.44
C SER A 183 -5.65 -2.77 -1.92
N PHE A 184 -4.75 -2.28 -1.07
CA PHE A 184 -3.82 -1.20 -1.42
C PHE A 184 -2.80 -1.61 -2.49
N ALA A 185 -2.31 -2.85 -2.46
CA ALA A 185 -1.46 -3.38 -3.52
C ALA A 185 -2.19 -3.38 -4.88
N LEU A 186 -3.46 -3.78 -4.91
CA LEU A 186 -4.23 -3.71 -6.14
C LEU A 186 -4.53 -2.26 -6.57
N THR A 187 -4.84 -1.35 -5.65
CA THR A 187 -5.04 0.08 -5.96
C THR A 187 -3.80 0.73 -6.57
N THR A 188 -2.61 0.42 -6.06
CA THR A 188 -1.35 1.02 -6.55
C THR A 188 -0.78 0.33 -7.79
N SER A 189 -1.36 -0.81 -8.20
CA SER A 189 -0.94 -1.52 -9.41
C SER A 189 -1.03 -0.64 -10.65
N ILE A 190 -2.00 0.28 -10.75
CA ILE A 190 -2.14 1.17 -11.91
C ILE A 190 -0.98 2.15 -12.06
N VAL A 191 -0.38 2.60 -10.95
CA VAL A 191 0.81 3.46 -10.97
C VAL A 191 2.02 2.63 -11.39
N LEU A 192 2.16 1.43 -10.82
CA LEU A 192 3.24 0.48 -11.15
C LEU A 192 3.14 -0.04 -12.59
N ASN A 193 1.94 -0.13 -13.16
CA ASN A 193 1.71 -0.50 -14.55
C ASN A 193 2.45 0.44 -15.51
N ARG A 194 2.61 1.73 -15.17
CA ARG A 194 3.41 2.65 -15.99
C ARG A 194 4.90 2.31 -15.96
N VAL A 195 5.41 1.90 -14.81
CA VAL A 195 6.80 1.44 -14.67
C VAL A 195 7.02 0.14 -15.45
N TRP A 196 6.13 -0.84 -15.26
CA TRP A 196 6.18 -2.10 -15.99
C TRP A 196 6.05 -1.93 -17.50
N LEU A 197 5.22 -0.99 -17.97
CA LEU A 197 5.07 -0.69 -19.38
C LEU A 197 6.40 -0.22 -19.98
N VAL A 198 7.07 0.75 -19.34
CA VAL A 198 8.38 1.24 -19.79
C VAL A 198 9.42 0.11 -19.78
N VAL A 199 9.45 -0.70 -18.72
CA VAL A 199 10.36 -1.85 -18.63
C VAL A 199 10.12 -2.83 -19.78
N TRP A 200 8.87 -3.18 -20.07
CA TRP A 200 8.57 -4.13 -21.15
C TRP A 200 8.81 -3.55 -22.54
N ILE A 201 8.59 -2.25 -22.75
CA ILE A 201 9.02 -1.58 -23.98
C ILE A 201 10.53 -1.73 -24.14
N MET A 202 11.33 -1.44 -23.11
CA MET A 202 12.79 -1.58 -23.19
C MET A 202 13.24 -3.02 -23.44
N VAL A 203 12.58 -4.01 -22.84
CA VAL A 203 12.89 -5.43 -23.04
C VAL A 203 12.54 -5.90 -24.45
N LEU A 204 11.43 -5.42 -25.02
CA LEU A 204 10.96 -5.81 -26.35
C LEU A 204 11.60 -4.98 -27.47
N MET A 205 12.10 -3.78 -27.18
CA MET A 205 12.69 -2.85 -28.16
C MET A 205 13.73 -3.50 -29.10
N PRO A 206 14.68 -4.34 -28.61
CA PRO A 206 15.64 -5.01 -29.48
C PRO A 206 15.01 -6.00 -30.47
N ARG A 207 13.75 -6.39 -30.26
CA ARG A 207 12.98 -7.31 -31.10
C ARG A 207 12.06 -6.60 -32.08
N LEU A 208 12.09 -5.26 -32.13
CA LEU A 208 11.21 -4.48 -33.02
C LEU A 208 11.36 -4.91 -34.48
N SER A 209 12.59 -4.98 -34.99
CA SER A 209 12.84 -5.32 -36.39
C SER A 209 12.62 -6.80 -36.71
N THR A 210 12.86 -7.68 -35.74
CA THR A 210 12.87 -9.14 -35.97
C THR A 210 11.53 -9.82 -35.71
N GLN A 211 10.83 -9.44 -34.63
CA GLN A 211 9.56 -10.07 -34.21
C GLN A 211 8.35 -9.23 -34.61
N TYR A 212 8.49 -7.90 -34.63
CA TYR A 212 7.40 -6.96 -34.90
C TYR A 212 7.48 -6.31 -36.29
N GLY A 213 8.50 -6.64 -37.10
CA GLY A 213 8.64 -6.10 -38.47
C GLY A 213 8.75 -4.58 -38.56
N GLY A 214 9.17 -3.91 -37.47
CA GLY A 214 9.19 -2.44 -37.39
C GLY A 214 7.92 -1.80 -36.82
N ASP A 215 6.87 -2.57 -36.52
CA ASP A 215 5.62 -2.06 -35.97
C ASP A 215 5.76 -1.75 -34.46
N MET A 216 5.84 -0.45 -34.16
CA MET A 216 5.91 0.06 -32.79
C MET A 216 4.59 -0.10 -32.03
N ASP A 217 3.45 -0.03 -32.70
CA ASP A 217 2.14 -0.08 -32.05
C ASP A 217 1.85 -1.50 -31.55
N ALA A 218 2.18 -2.51 -32.37
CA ALA A 218 2.12 -3.91 -31.96
C ALA A 218 3.02 -4.21 -30.75
N LEU A 219 4.24 -3.68 -30.74
CA LEU A 219 5.18 -3.84 -29.61
C LEU A 219 4.64 -3.18 -28.34
N VAL A 220 4.14 -1.96 -28.43
CA VAL A 220 3.61 -1.21 -27.28
C VAL A 220 2.33 -1.87 -26.75
N LEU A 221 1.49 -2.43 -27.63
CA LEU A 221 0.32 -3.21 -27.24
C LEU A 221 0.74 -4.43 -26.41
N ASP A 222 1.67 -5.24 -26.91
CA ASP A 222 2.18 -6.42 -26.20
C ASP A 222 2.82 -6.04 -24.85
N ALA A 223 3.66 -5.00 -24.83
CA ALA A 223 4.24 -4.48 -23.60
C ALA A 223 3.15 -4.05 -22.60
N GLY A 224 2.07 -3.45 -23.10
CA GLY A 224 0.89 -3.08 -22.32
C GLY A 224 0.17 -4.27 -21.71
N LEU A 225 -0.03 -5.35 -22.47
CA LEU A 225 -0.68 -6.57 -22.00
C LEU A 225 0.11 -7.26 -20.90
N VAL A 226 1.42 -7.43 -21.10
CA VAL A 226 2.30 -8.06 -20.11
C VAL A 226 2.43 -7.17 -18.87
N SER A 227 2.55 -5.86 -19.06
CA SER A 227 2.54 -4.88 -17.97
C SER A 227 1.25 -4.92 -17.15
N GLY A 228 0.09 -5.09 -17.82
CA GLY A 228 -1.21 -5.29 -17.18
C GLY A 228 -1.14 -6.40 -16.14
N TRP A 229 -0.75 -7.60 -16.56
CA TRP A 229 -0.62 -8.76 -15.68
C TRP A 229 0.44 -8.59 -14.58
N MET A 230 1.64 -8.17 -14.95
CA MET A 230 2.76 -8.04 -14.02
C MET A 230 2.47 -7.02 -12.92
N SER A 231 1.83 -5.91 -13.27
CA SER A 231 1.59 -4.80 -12.35
C SER A 231 0.81 -5.21 -11.11
N TRP A 232 -0.32 -5.91 -11.25
CA TRP A 232 -1.13 -6.29 -10.11
C TRP A 232 -0.69 -7.63 -9.51
N THR A 233 -0.21 -8.56 -10.34
CA THR A 233 0.19 -9.90 -9.87
C THR A 233 1.44 -9.80 -9.00
N VAL A 234 2.49 -9.12 -9.47
CA VAL A 234 3.72 -8.94 -8.68
C VAL A 234 3.43 -8.13 -7.43
N ASN A 235 2.62 -7.07 -7.52
CA ASN A 235 2.31 -6.24 -6.35
C ASN A 235 1.52 -7.02 -5.29
N LEU A 236 0.56 -7.86 -5.70
CA LEU A 236 -0.18 -8.73 -4.80
C LEU A 236 0.71 -9.82 -4.17
N LEU A 237 1.62 -10.43 -4.95
CA LEU A 237 2.58 -11.42 -4.45
C LEU A 237 3.55 -10.81 -3.42
N VAL A 238 4.06 -9.61 -3.68
CA VAL A 238 4.90 -8.87 -2.72
C VAL A 238 4.12 -8.57 -1.45
N ALA A 239 2.86 -8.14 -1.56
CA ALA A 239 1.99 -7.90 -0.43
C ALA A 239 1.75 -9.19 0.40
N GLU A 240 1.48 -10.32 -0.26
CA GLU A 240 1.27 -11.61 0.39
C GLU A 240 2.54 -12.11 1.10
N TRP A 241 3.69 -12.05 0.42
CA TRP A 241 4.98 -12.37 1.01
C TRP A 241 5.29 -11.52 2.25
N TRP A 242 4.97 -10.22 2.21
CA TRP A 242 5.15 -9.33 3.35
C TRP A 242 4.26 -9.72 4.54
N LEU A 243 2.99 -10.07 4.27
CA LEU A 243 2.04 -10.53 5.29
C LEU A 243 2.49 -11.85 5.94
N GLN A 244 3.01 -12.80 5.15
CA GLN A 244 3.46 -14.09 5.65
C GLN A 244 4.73 -13.99 6.52
N ARG A 245 5.68 -13.12 6.16
CA ARG A 245 6.89 -12.88 6.96
C ARG A 245 6.57 -12.36 8.37
N GLY A 246 5.63 -11.42 8.48
CA GLY A 246 5.19 -10.89 9.78
C GLY A 246 4.52 -11.94 10.67
N GLY A 247 3.73 -12.84 10.07
CA GLY A 247 3.10 -13.96 10.78
C GLY A 247 4.11 -14.98 11.32
N ARG A 248 5.13 -15.34 10.53
CA ARG A 248 6.18 -16.30 10.92
C ARG A 248 7.03 -15.79 12.09
N ALA A 249 7.44 -14.52 12.08
CA ALA A 249 8.22 -13.94 13.18
C ALA A 249 7.45 -13.94 14.51
N THR A 250 6.16 -13.61 14.46
CA THR A 250 5.29 -13.58 15.66
C THR A 250 5.06 -14.99 16.22
N ARG A 251 4.84 -15.99 15.35
CA ARG A 251 4.70 -17.40 15.76
C ARG A 251 6.00 -17.97 16.36
N ARG A 252 7.15 -17.65 15.77
CA ARG A 252 8.47 -18.05 16.30
C ARG A 252 8.74 -17.46 17.68
N ALA A 253 8.43 -16.19 17.89
CA ALA A 253 8.55 -15.54 19.20
C ALA A 253 7.63 -16.14 20.27
N ARG A 254 6.38 -16.52 19.90
CA ARG A 254 5.46 -17.22 20.82
C ARG A 254 5.97 -18.61 21.19
N ARG A 255 6.46 -19.39 20.22
CA ARG A 255 7.05 -20.72 20.49
C ARG A 255 8.27 -20.63 21.39
N ALA A 256 9.17 -19.69 21.14
CA ALA A 256 10.36 -19.49 21.99
C ALA A 256 10.01 -19.14 23.44
N ARG A 257 8.94 -18.37 23.68
CA ARG A 257 8.45 -18.06 25.03
C ARG A 257 7.77 -19.24 25.71
N ALA A 258 7.09 -20.11 24.95
CA ALA A 258 6.45 -21.30 25.49
C ALA A 258 7.43 -22.44 25.82
N VAL A 259 8.63 -22.43 25.23
CA VAL A 259 9.72 -23.38 25.56
C VAL A 259 10.57 -22.86 26.73
N ALA A 260 10.55 -21.56 26.99
CA ALA A 260 11.31 -20.92 28.06
C ALA A 260 10.50 -20.73 29.37
N ALA A 261 9.24 -21.20 29.40
CA ALA A 261 8.34 -21.20 30.54
C ALA A 261 8.05 -22.64 30.95
#